data_AF-A0A0N1KPY7-F1
#
_entry.id   AF-A0A0N1KPY7-F1
#
_cell.length_a   1.000
_cell.length_b   1.000
_cell.length_c   1.000
_cell.angle_alpha   90.00
_cell.angle_beta   90.00
_cell.angle_gamma   90.00
#
_symmetry.space_group_name_H-M   'P 1'
#
loop_
_entity.id
_entity.type
_entity.pdbx_description
1 polymer ?
#
loop_
_entity_poly.entity_id
_entity_poly.type
_entity_poly.pdbx_seq_one_letter_code
_entity_poly.pdbx_strand_id
1 'polypeptide(L)' 'MEKTTLYLPKSLKRLLELKARREGRSQAELVREALERYLASPSPKSLGIGEDTEVTGRTAEAWEKD' A
#
# COMPACT_ATOMS: atom_id res chain seq x y z
N MET A 1 1.76 -0.10 -20.07
CA MET A 1 2.14 -0.76 -18.80
C MET A 1 3.63 -0.77 -18.72
N GLU A 2 4.20 -0.15 -17.69
CA GLU A 2 5.63 -0.18 -17.42
C GLU A 2 5.92 -1.26 -16.38
N LYS A 3 7.08 -1.93 -16.47
CA LYS A 3 7.45 -2.98 -15.54
C LYS A 3 7.97 -2.36 -14.24
N THR A 4 7.28 -2.62 -13.14
CA THR A 4 7.68 -2.17 -11.80
C THR A 4 7.88 -3.37 -10.88
N THR A 5 8.96 -3.37 -10.12
CA THR A 5 9.23 -4.35 -9.06
C THR A 5 9.09 -3.67 -7.71
N LEU A 6 8.30 -4.26 -6.81
CA LEU A 6 8.05 -3.73 -5.47
C LEU A 6 8.36 -4.81 -4.43
N TYR A 7 9.02 -4.43 -3.34
CA TYR A 7 9.20 -5.31 -2.20
C TYR A 7 7.96 -5.26 -1.31
N LEU A 8 7.48 -6.43 -0.90
CA LEU A 8 6.34 -6.57 0.01
C LEU A 8 6.77 -7.37 1.22
N PRO A 9 6.28 -7.03 2.43
CA PRO A 9 6.36 -7.92 3.57
C PRO A 9 5.81 -9.31 3.22
N LYS A 10 6.48 -10.36 3.69
CA LYS A 10 6.14 -11.76 3.38
C LYS A 10 4.67 -12.10 3.70
N SER A 11 4.17 -11.60 4.83
CA SER A 11 2.76 -11.75 5.24
C SER A 11 1.79 -11.12 4.24
N LEU A 12 2.09 -9.90 3.77
CA LEU A 12 1.25 -9.19 2.81
C LEU A 12 1.26 -9.90 1.45
N LYS A 13 2.42 -10.35 0.99
CA LYS A 13 2.54 -11.17 -0.23
C LYS A 13 1.66 -12.43 -0.15
N ARG A 14 1.66 -13.10 1.00
CA ARG A 14 0.85 -14.30 1.23
C ARG A 14 -0.66 -14.01 1.18
N LEU A 15 -1.10 -12.91 1.78
CA LEU A 15 -2.49 -12.49 1.73
C LEU A 15 -2.93 -12.16 0.30
N LEU A 16 -2.08 -11.47 -0.46
CA LEU A 16 -2.33 -11.15 -1.86
C LEU A 16 -2.45 -12.40 -2.73
N GLU A 17 -1.59 -13.40 -2.53
CA GLU A 17 -1.67 -14.71 -3.19
C GLU A 17 -2.99 -15.42 -2.93
N LEU A 18 -3.41 -15.47 -1.67
CA LEU A 18 -4.65 -16.13 -1.27
C LEU A 18 -5.87 -15.44 -1.89
N LYS A 19 -5.88 -14.10 -1.89
CA LYS A 19 -6.93 -13.28 -2.51
C LYS A 19 -7.00 -13.51 -4.02
N ALA A 20 -5.86 -13.43 -4.71
CA ALA A 20 -5.73 -13.71 -6.14
C ALA A 20 -6.27 -15.10 -6.50
N ARG A 21 -5.88 -16.13 -5.75
CA ARG A 21 -6.37 -17.50 -5.94
C ARG A 21 -7.88 -17.61 -5.73
N ARG A 22 -8.41 -16.98 -4.69
CA ARG A 22 -9.86 -17.00 -4.39
C ARG A 22 -10.69 -16.34 -5.49
N GLU A 23 -10.16 -15.30 -6.12
CA GLU A 23 -10.86 -14.55 -7.17
C GLU A 23 -10.58 -15.06 -8.59
N GLY A 24 -9.63 -15.99 -8.76
CA GLY A 24 -9.20 -16.42 -10.09
C GLY A 24 -8.51 -15.32 -10.90
N ARG A 25 -7.88 -14.35 -10.22
CA ARG A 25 -7.23 -13.16 -10.83
C ARG A 25 -5.73 -13.19 -10.59
N SER A 26 -4.97 -12.44 -11.38
CA SER A 26 -3.54 -12.26 -11.12
C SER A 26 -3.29 -11.28 -9.96
N GLN A 27 -2.19 -11.47 -9.24
CA GLN A 27 -1.77 -10.53 -8.20
C GLN A 27 -1.52 -9.12 -8.77
N ALA A 28 -1.00 -9.03 -9.99
CA ALA A 28 -0.71 -7.77 -10.66
C ALA A 28 -1.99 -6.98 -10.98
N GLU A 29 -3.08 -7.65 -11.35
CA GLU A 29 -4.38 -7.00 -11.52
C GLU A 29 -4.90 -6.44 -10.20
N LEU A 30 -4.82 -7.21 -9.11
CA LEU A 30 -5.27 -6.76 -7.79
C LEU A 30 -4.47 -5.57 -7.27
N VAL A 31 -3.14 -5.61 -7.42
CA VAL A 31 -2.27 -4.49 -7.01
C VAL A 31 -2.58 -3.24 -7.82
N ARG A 32 -2.75 -3.38 -9.13
CA ARG A 32 -3.08 -2.25 -10.00
C ARG A 32 -4.43 -1.64 -9.66
N GLU A 33 -5.49 -2.45 -9.53
CA GLU A 33 -6.82 -1.98 -9.13
C GLU A 33 -6.79 -1.27 -7.77
N ALA A 34 -6.05 -1.80 -6.81
CA ALA A 34 -5.90 -1.18 -5.50
C ALA A 34 -5.17 0.17 -5.58
N LEU A 35 -4.09 0.25 -6.36
CA LEU A 35 -3.34 1.50 -6.57
C LEU A 35 -4.18 2.54 -7.33
N GLU A 36 -4.89 2.14 -8.39
CA GLU A 36 -5.80 3.02 -9.13
C GLU A 36 -6.87 3.61 -8.20
N ARG A 37 -7.50 2.77 -7.36
CA ARG A 37 -8.49 3.25 -6.38
C ARG A 37 -7.88 4.17 -5.32
N TYR A 38 -6.72 3.78 -4.78
CA TYR A 38 -6.03 4.56 -3.75
C TYR A 38 -5.65 5.95 -4.26
N LEU A 39 -5.16 6.04 -5.50
CA LEU A 39 -4.73 7.30 -6.10
C LEU A 39 -5.88 8.12 -6.71
N ALA A 40 -6.98 7.49 -7.13
CA ALA A 40 -8.16 8.18 -7.64
C ALA A 40 -9.01 8.81 -6.54
N SER A 41 -8.91 8.34 -5.29
CA SER A 41 -9.60 8.99 -4.18
C SER A 41 -8.92 10.33 -3.90
N PRO A 42 -9.61 11.48 -4.07
CA PRO A 42 -9.10 12.73 -3.51
C PRO A 42 -8.93 12.47 -2.02
N SER A 43 -7.75 12.79 -1.48
CA SER A 43 -7.54 12.68 -0.04
C SER A 43 -8.69 13.44 0.65
N PRO A 44 -9.37 12.86 1.65
CA PRO A 44 -10.24 13.66 2.48
C PRO A 44 -9.31 14.71 3.09
N LYS A 45 -9.36 15.95 2.58
CA LYS A 45 -8.87 17.10 3.31
C LYS A 45 -9.56 17.01 4.65
N SER A 46 -8.78 16.72 5.68
CA SER A 46 -9.22 16.55 7.05
C SER A 46 -10.37 17.53 7.33
N LEU A 47 -11.57 17.00 7.54
CA LEU A 47 -12.64 17.77 8.15
C LEU A 47 -12.13 18.01 9.57
N GLY A 48 -11.72 19.26 9.85
CA GLY A 48 -11.00 19.64 11.05
C GLY A 48 -11.65 19.11 12.33
N ILE A 49 -10.88 18.33 13.08
CA ILE A 49 -10.88 18.37 14.54
C ILE A 49 -9.53 18.96 14.90
N GLY A 50 -9.59 20.12 15.56
CA GLY A 50 -8.47 21.00 15.82
C GLY A 50 -7.49 20.50 16.87
N GLU A 51 -6.42 21.29 16.93
CA GLU A 51 -5.36 21.37 17.94
C GLU A 51 -4.34 20.23 18.00
N ASP A 52 -3.12 20.60 17.62
CA ASP A 52 -1.84 20.12 18.14
C ASP A 52 -1.76 18.64 18.53
N THR A 53 -1.31 17.83 17.58
CA THR A 53 -0.35 16.79 17.93
C THR A 53 0.71 16.79 16.85
N GLU A 54 1.88 17.33 17.21
CA GLU A 54 3.14 17.10 16.52
C GLU A 54 3.27 15.61 16.20
N VAL A 55 2.98 15.22 14.95
CA VAL A 55 3.44 13.94 14.43
C VAL A 55 4.92 14.13 14.14
N THR A 56 5.75 13.94 15.15
CA THR A 56 7.20 13.85 15.00
C THR A 56 7.46 12.74 13.99
N GLY A 57 7.95 13.11 12.80
CA GLY A 57 8.50 12.18 11.82
C GLY A 57 9.68 11.46 12.46
N ARG A 58 9.43 10.29 13.05
CA ARG A 58 10.47 9.41 13.55
C ARG A 58 10.66 8.28 12.55
N THR A 59 11.69 8.50 11.74
CA THR A 59 12.62 7.52 11.16
C THR A 59 12.03 6.36 10.35
N ALA A 60 11.99 6.57 9.02
CA ALA A 60 12.17 5.49 8.06
C ALA A 60 13.68 5.13 8.00
N GLU A 61 14.15 4.40 8.99
CA GLU A 61 15.45 3.71 9.03
C GLU A 61 15.09 2.24 9.36
N ALA A 62 15.56 1.17 8.74
CA ALA A 62 16.64 0.96 7.79
C ALA A 62 16.26 -0.29 6.98
N TRP A 63 16.61 -0.32 5.70
CA TRP A 63 16.61 -1.56 4.92
C TRP A 63 18.00 -2.20 5.10
N GLU A 64 18.17 -2.98 6.15
CA GLU A 64 19.39 -3.79 6.33
C GLU A 64 19.20 -5.16 5.67
N LYS A 65 20.29 -5.58 5.03
CA LYS A 65 20.41 -6.67 4.07
C LYS A 65 21.11 -7.82 4.79
N ASP A 66 20.46 -8.97 4.87
CA ASP A 66 21.11 -10.26 5.07
C ASP A 66 20.95 -11.11 3.81
#